data_AF-A0A0U5BRU3-F1
#
_entry.id   AF-A0A0U5BRU3-F1
#
_cell.length_a   1.000
_cell.length_b   1.000
_cell.length_c   1.000
_cell.angle_alpha   90.00
_cell.angle_beta   90.00
_cell.angle_gamma   90.00
#
_symmetry.space_group_name_H-M   'P 1'
#
loop_
_entity.id
_entity.type
_entity.pdbx_description
1 polymer ?
#
loop_
_entity_poly.entity_id
_entity_poly.type
_entity_poly.pdbx_seq_one_letter_code
_entity_poly.pdbx_strand_id
1 'polypeptide(L)'
;MSHGDSNVDWERIIRDMIARSTESAPTEPGVYRMPCGNCYVDFFLASDGTERWLVPGEERSYTRDTVAIARHGDHPWERMYTLAHAAAEIRRRAAAEGTPVEVLLEELTAIADAEDAAEEEDIARIVRERPADGEEVPLADLARRFGIDLDEL
;
A
#
# COMPACT_ATOMS: atom_id res chain seq x y z
N MET A 1 37.19 15.37 -29.97
CA MET A 1 35.75 15.72 -29.84
C MET A 1 35.46 15.81 -28.36
N SER A 2 35.12 17.00 -27.86
CA SER A 2 34.83 17.22 -26.45
C SER A 2 33.49 16.57 -26.12
N HIS A 3 33.48 15.55 -25.27
CA HIS A 3 32.26 15.06 -24.65
C HIS A 3 31.82 16.12 -23.65
N GLY A 4 30.96 17.03 -24.12
CA GLY A 4 30.29 17.97 -23.23
C GLY A 4 29.43 17.17 -22.28
N ASP A 5 29.87 17.05 -21.03
CA ASP A 5 29.02 16.75 -19.90
C ASP A 5 27.84 17.72 -19.94
N SER A 6 26.70 17.27 -20.45
CA SER A 6 25.44 17.87 -20.09
C SER A 6 25.27 17.54 -18.61
N ASN A 7 25.79 18.41 -17.74
CA ASN A 7 25.58 18.32 -16.30
C ASN A 7 24.09 18.48 -16.06
N VAL A 8 23.37 17.35 -16.06
CA VAL A 8 21.95 17.29 -15.81
C VAL A 8 21.75 17.84 -14.40
N ASP A 9 21.02 18.94 -14.31
CA ASP A 9 20.67 19.58 -13.05
C ASP A 9 19.64 18.73 -12.30
N TRP A 10 20.15 17.68 -11.67
CA TRP A 10 19.37 16.70 -10.89
C TRP A 10 18.63 17.36 -9.74
N GLU A 11 19.21 18.39 -9.12
CA GLU A 11 18.58 19.14 -8.03
C GLU A 11 17.29 19.80 -8.50
N ARG A 12 17.33 20.49 -9.63
CA ARG A 12 16.13 21.09 -10.23
C ARG A 12 15.12 20.05 -10.67
N ILE A 13 15.56 18.94 -11.28
CA ILE A 13 14.65 17.86 -11.71
C ILE A 13 13.90 17.26 -10.51
N ILE A 14 14.60 16.98 -9.41
CA ILE A 14 14.00 16.43 -8.19
C ILE A 14 13.00 17.44 -7.61
N ARG A 15 13.37 18.73 -7.51
CA ARG A 15 12.43 19.77 -7.03
C ARG A 15 11.17 19.86 -7.89
N ASP A 16 11.33 19.84 -9.21
CA ASP A 16 10.19 19.90 -10.14
C ASP A 16 9.30 18.65 -10.02
N MET A 17 9.89 17.47 -9.78
CA MET A 17 9.13 16.24 -9.51
C MET A 17 8.34 16.31 -8.21
N ILE A 18 8.97 16.79 -7.13
CA ILE A 18 8.30 16.98 -5.83
C ILE A 18 7.15 17.97 -5.99
N ALA A 19 7.38 19.12 -6.62
CA ALA A 19 6.35 20.15 -6.82
C ALA A 19 5.11 19.60 -7.55
N ARG A 20 5.30 18.89 -8.67
CA ARG A 20 4.19 18.26 -9.40
C ARG A 20 3.46 17.19 -8.58
N SER A 21 4.19 16.45 -7.76
CA SER A 21 3.61 15.40 -6.93
C SER A 21 2.86 15.98 -5.73
N THR A 22 3.36 17.06 -5.12
CA THR A 22 2.65 17.83 -4.09
C THR A 22 1.38 18.47 -4.65
N GLU A 23 1.43 19.05 -5.85
CA GLU A 23 0.27 19.67 -6.51
C GLU A 23 -0.84 18.65 -6.81
N SER A 24 -0.47 17.44 -7.20
CA SER A 24 -1.43 16.36 -7.50
C SER A 24 -1.83 15.52 -6.29
N ALA A 25 -1.22 15.74 -5.12
CA ALA A 25 -1.54 15.00 -3.92
C ALA A 25 -2.95 15.33 -3.41
N PRO A 26 -3.65 14.36 -2.79
CA PRO A 26 -4.96 14.59 -2.20
C PRO A 26 -5.00 15.75 -1.19
N THR A 27 -6.13 16.45 -1.18
CA THR A 27 -6.41 17.57 -0.27
C THR A 27 -7.57 17.31 0.69
N GLU A 28 -8.24 16.16 0.55
CA GLU A 28 -9.23 15.67 1.49
C GLU A 28 -8.74 14.47 2.29
N PRO A 29 -9.08 14.36 3.59
CA PRO A 29 -8.79 13.16 4.37
C PRO A 29 -9.34 11.86 3.76
N GLY A 30 -8.57 10.80 3.89
CA GLY A 30 -8.92 9.46 3.45
C GLY A 30 -7.69 8.58 3.17
N VAL A 31 -7.99 7.33 2.84
CA VAL A 31 -6.99 6.36 2.40
C VAL A 31 -6.81 6.47 0.89
N TYR A 32 -5.58 6.57 0.44
CA TYR A 32 -5.23 6.73 -0.97
C TYR A 32 -4.18 5.71 -1.38
N ARG A 33 -4.33 5.18 -2.60
CA ARG A 33 -3.26 4.49 -3.30
C ARG A 33 -2.33 5.54 -3.89
N MET A 34 -1.04 5.41 -3.59
CA MET A 34 -0.01 6.30 -4.10
C MET A 34 0.25 6.04 -5.60
N PRO A 35 0.85 7.02 -6.32
CA PRO A 35 1.25 6.89 -7.72
C PRO A 35 2.17 5.70 -8.03
N CYS A 36 2.79 5.09 -7.02
CA CYS A 36 3.58 3.87 -7.18
C CYS A 36 2.76 2.63 -7.53
N GLY A 37 1.44 2.66 -7.38
CA GLY A 37 0.57 1.52 -7.62
C GLY A 37 0.62 0.43 -6.54
N ASN A 38 1.64 0.36 -5.68
CA ASN A 38 1.72 -0.70 -4.65
C ASN A 38 1.65 -0.17 -3.21
N CYS A 39 1.77 1.14 -3.02
CA CYS A 39 1.84 1.77 -1.71
C CYS A 39 0.53 2.50 -1.42
N TYR A 40 0.15 2.55 -0.15
CA TYR A 40 -1.04 3.24 0.36
C TYR A 40 -0.63 4.26 1.41
N VAL A 41 -1.45 5.29 1.59
CA VAL A 41 -1.27 6.29 2.63
C VAL A 41 -2.63 6.68 3.22
N ASP A 42 -2.68 6.87 4.53
CA ASP A 42 -3.83 7.46 5.22
C ASP A 42 -3.54 8.94 5.51
N PHE A 43 -4.34 9.81 4.91
CA PHE A 43 -4.29 11.25 5.13
C PHE A 43 -5.41 11.66 6.09
N PHE A 44 -5.05 12.33 7.18
CA PHE A 44 -5.99 12.93 8.12
C PHE A 44 -5.49 14.28 8.65
N LEU A 45 -6.40 15.00 9.33
CA LEU A 45 -6.07 16.19 10.09
C LEU A 45 -5.92 15.80 11.56
N ALA A 46 -4.78 16.12 12.16
CA ALA A 46 -4.56 15.96 13.60
C ALA A 46 -5.49 16.90 14.40
N SER A 47 -5.53 16.72 15.72
CA SER A 47 -6.40 17.49 16.61
C SER A 47 -6.14 19.01 16.59
N ASP A 48 -4.96 19.43 16.17
CA ASP A 48 -4.56 20.83 15.99
C ASP A 48 -4.85 21.37 14.58
N GLY A 49 -5.48 20.55 13.72
CA GLY A 49 -5.74 20.86 12.31
C GLY A 49 -4.54 20.64 11.38
N THR A 50 -3.41 20.16 11.91
CA THR A 50 -2.22 19.88 11.09
C THR A 50 -2.45 18.64 10.24
N GLU A 51 -2.15 18.75 8.96
CA GLU A 51 -2.16 17.64 8.01
C GLU A 51 -1.10 16.58 8.36
N ARG A 52 -1.53 15.31 8.38
CA ARG A 52 -0.67 14.14 8.66
C ARG A 52 -0.95 13.04 7.66
N TRP A 53 0.13 12.38 7.25
CA TRP A 53 0.08 11.26 6.32
C TRP A 53 0.76 10.04 6.94
N LEU A 54 0.06 8.92 7.03
CA LEU A 54 0.60 7.67 7.57
C LEU A 54 0.77 6.65 6.45
N VAL A 55 1.97 6.10 6.32
CA VAL A 55 2.23 4.97 5.46
C VAL A 55 2.06 3.70 6.31
N PRO A 56 1.25 2.72 5.89
CA PRO A 56 1.09 1.47 6.62
C PRO A 56 2.44 0.79 6.87
N GLY A 57 2.66 0.33 8.11
CA GLY A 57 3.91 -0.31 8.53
C GLY A 57 5.00 0.66 9.01
N GLU A 58 4.76 1.97 8.96
CA GLU A 58 5.68 2.97 9.50
C GLU A 58 5.15 3.63 10.78
N GLU A 59 6.02 3.75 11.79
CA GLU A 59 5.67 4.39 13.07
C GLU A 59 5.58 5.94 12.97
N ARG A 60 6.15 6.52 11.92
CA ARG A 60 6.23 7.97 11.74
C ARG A 60 5.16 8.48 10.79
N SER A 61 4.65 9.67 11.09
CA SER A 61 3.84 10.44 10.15
C SER A 61 4.70 11.32 9.26
N TYR A 62 4.19 11.57 8.07
CA TYR A 62 4.81 12.39 7.04
C TYR A 62 4.03 13.68 6.78
N THR A 63 4.69 14.63 6.13
CA THR A 63 4.08 15.82 5.52
C THR A 63 3.78 15.56 4.04
N ARG A 64 2.92 16.39 3.43
CA ARG A 64 2.59 16.33 2.00
C ARG A 64 3.84 16.22 1.12
N ASP A 65 4.82 17.08 1.37
CA ASP A 65 6.06 17.14 0.58
C ASP A 65 6.90 15.87 0.74
N THR A 66 6.97 15.31 1.95
CA THR A 66 7.72 14.06 2.17
C THR A 66 7.04 12.84 1.57
N VAL A 67 5.70 12.79 1.58
CA VAL A 67 4.95 11.75 0.87
C VAL A 67 5.10 11.90 -0.64
N ALA A 68 5.15 13.13 -1.15
CA ALA A 68 5.43 13.41 -2.55
C ALA A 68 6.83 12.94 -2.99
N ILE A 69 7.82 12.96 -2.07
CA ILE A 69 9.16 12.40 -2.30
C ILE A 69 9.13 10.87 -2.33
N ALA A 70 8.34 10.21 -1.46
CA ALA A 70 8.21 8.75 -1.38
C ALA A 70 7.48 8.11 -2.59
N ARG A 71 7.32 8.86 -3.68
CA ARG A 71 6.65 8.42 -4.90
C ARG A 71 7.52 7.42 -5.67
N HIS A 72 6.94 6.27 -5.97
CA HIS A 72 7.58 5.25 -6.82
C HIS A 72 6.70 4.81 -7.99
N GLY A 73 6.24 5.72 -8.86
CA GLY A 73 5.59 5.29 -10.12
C GLY A 73 4.76 6.35 -10.86
N ASP A 74 4.19 5.91 -11.99
CA ASP A 74 3.55 6.76 -13.00
C ASP A 74 2.01 6.77 -12.92
N HIS A 75 1.41 6.11 -11.93
CA HIS A 75 -0.05 6.04 -11.77
C HIS A 75 -0.61 7.32 -11.13
N PRO A 76 -1.88 7.68 -11.37
CA PRO A 76 -2.53 8.75 -10.62
C PRO A 76 -2.80 8.33 -9.17
N TRP A 77 -3.00 9.30 -8.28
CA TRP A 77 -3.56 9.05 -6.95
C TRP A 77 -4.98 8.48 -7.08
N GLU A 78 -5.25 7.39 -6.37
CA GLU A 78 -6.57 6.76 -6.35
C GLU A 78 -7.13 6.80 -4.93
N ARG A 79 -8.31 7.40 -4.76
CA ARG A 79 -9.00 7.39 -3.46
C ARG A 79 -9.55 5.98 -3.24
N MET A 80 -9.03 5.30 -2.23
CA MET A 80 -9.56 4.01 -1.82
C MET A 80 -10.88 4.24 -1.07
N TYR A 81 -11.78 3.25 -1.10
CA TYR A 81 -13.00 3.32 -0.31
C TYR A 81 -12.63 3.58 1.15
N THR A 82 -13.12 4.70 1.70
CA THR A 82 -12.82 5.06 3.08
C THR A 82 -13.58 4.13 4.02
N LEU A 83 -13.05 3.89 5.21
CA LEU A 83 -13.83 3.27 6.30
C LEU A 83 -15.13 4.06 6.54
N ALA A 84 -15.15 5.36 6.26
CA ALA A 84 -16.35 6.19 6.32
C ALA A 84 -17.39 5.83 5.24
N HIS A 85 -16.96 5.52 4.00
CA HIS A 85 -17.85 5.02 2.95
C HIS A 85 -18.34 3.61 3.27
N ALA A 86 -17.47 2.73 3.76
CA ALA A 86 -17.87 1.40 4.22
C ALA A 86 -18.88 1.49 5.38
N ALA A 87 -18.63 2.34 6.38
CA ALA A 87 -19.54 2.57 7.50
C ALA A 87 -20.86 3.24 7.07
N ALA A 88 -20.82 4.16 6.11
CA ALA A 88 -22.03 4.75 5.53
C ALA A 88 -22.88 3.70 4.81
N GLU A 89 -22.23 2.81 4.06
CA GLU A 89 -22.88 1.71 3.37
C GLU A 89 -23.47 0.67 4.34
N ILE A 90 -22.72 0.28 5.37
CA ILE A 90 -23.20 -0.62 6.43
C ILE A 90 -24.45 -0.03 7.11
N ARG A 91 -24.39 1.25 7.50
CA ARG A 91 -25.57 1.94 8.10
C ARG A 91 -26.76 2.00 7.14
N ARG A 92 -26.51 2.23 5.85
CA ARG A 92 -27.57 2.25 4.82
C ARG A 92 -28.24 0.89 4.70
N ARG A 93 -27.47 -0.20 4.67
CA ARG A 93 -28.00 -1.58 4.60
C ARG A 93 -28.75 -1.97 5.86
N ALA A 94 -28.17 -1.68 7.03
CA ALA A 94 -28.82 -1.88 8.33
C ALA A 94 -30.22 -1.23 8.36
N ALA A 95 -30.31 0.02 7.90
CA ALA A 95 -31.57 0.74 7.82
C ALA A 95 -32.55 0.16 6.77
N ALA A 96 -32.06 -0.26 5.61
CA ALA A 96 -32.89 -0.80 4.53
C ALA A 96 -33.47 -2.19 4.84
N GLU A 97 -32.71 -3.01 5.56
CA GLU A 97 -33.04 -4.41 5.85
C GLU A 97 -33.68 -4.58 7.24
N GLY A 98 -33.65 -3.53 8.08
CA GLY A 98 -34.10 -3.61 9.48
C GLY A 98 -33.15 -4.42 10.36
N THR A 99 -31.92 -4.64 9.90
CA THR A 99 -30.90 -5.45 10.55
C THR A 99 -30.00 -4.55 11.41
N PRO A 100 -29.70 -4.92 12.67
CA PRO A 100 -28.73 -4.18 13.48
C PRO A 100 -27.35 -4.11 12.81
N VAL A 101 -26.64 -2.99 12.98
CA VAL A 101 -25.30 -2.79 12.41
C VAL A 101 -24.33 -3.87 12.92
N GLU A 102 -24.50 -4.28 14.17
CA GLU A 102 -23.69 -5.30 14.84
C GLU A 102 -23.78 -6.65 14.10
N VAL A 103 -24.97 -7.02 13.61
CA VAL A 103 -25.17 -8.26 12.85
C VAL A 103 -24.44 -8.21 11.51
N LEU A 104 -24.50 -7.08 10.79
CA LEU A 104 -23.77 -6.92 9.54
C LEU A 104 -22.24 -6.92 9.75
N LEU A 105 -21.77 -6.41 10.89
CA LEU A 105 -20.35 -6.46 11.26
C LEU A 105 -19.91 -7.89 11.62
N GLU A 106 -20.75 -8.64 12.33
CA GLU A 106 -20.51 -10.06 12.63
C GLU A 106 -20.45 -10.89 11.34
N GLU A 107 -21.34 -10.64 10.39
CA GLU A 107 -21.32 -11.30 9.07
C GLU A 107 -20.03 -10.98 8.30
N LEU A 108 -19.62 -9.70 8.27
CA LEU A 108 -18.37 -9.30 7.62
C LEU A 108 -17.14 -9.93 8.31
N THR A 109 -17.15 -10.02 9.63
CA THR A 109 -16.09 -10.68 10.39
C THR A 109 -16.03 -12.16 10.06
N ALA A 110 -17.17 -12.85 10.01
CA ALA A 110 -17.22 -14.27 9.66
C ALA A 110 -16.75 -14.54 8.22
N ILE A 111 -17.00 -13.63 7.28
CA ILE A 111 -16.46 -13.73 5.91
C ILE A 111 -14.94 -13.59 5.94
N ALA A 112 -14.40 -12.58 6.63
CA ALA A 112 -12.96 -12.37 6.74
C ALA A 112 -12.27 -13.58 7.41
N ASP A 113 -12.82 -14.07 8.53
CA ASP A 113 -12.30 -15.25 9.22
C ASP A 113 -12.30 -16.50 8.32
N ALA A 114 -13.30 -16.65 7.46
CA ALA A 114 -13.38 -17.76 6.51
C ALA A 114 -12.36 -17.62 5.36
N GLU A 115 -12.13 -16.40 4.87
CA GLU A 115 -11.09 -16.12 3.87
C GLU A 115 -9.69 -16.37 4.44
N ASP A 116 -9.41 -15.87 5.65
CA ASP A 116 -8.15 -16.11 6.37
C ASP A 116 -7.92 -17.61 6.60
N ALA A 117 -8.95 -18.34 7.07
CA ALA A 117 -8.85 -19.79 7.25
C ALA A 117 -8.63 -20.56 5.94
N ALA A 118 -9.24 -20.11 4.83
CA ALA A 118 -9.03 -20.71 3.53
C ALA A 118 -7.61 -20.45 2.99
N GLU A 119 -7.06 -19.26 3.22
CA GLU A 119 -5.66 -18.94 2.92
C GLU A 119 -4.71 -19.80 3.76
N GLU A 120 -4.94 -19.93 5.06
CA GLU A 120 -4.15 -20.80 5.94
C GLU A 120 -4.21 -22.27 5.50
N GLU A 121 -5.39 -22.77 5.10
CA GLU A 121 -5.54 -24.13 4.57
C GLU A 121 -4.79 -24.32 3.26
N ASP A 122 -4.82 -23.32 2.35
CA ASP A 122 -4.08 -23.37 1.11
C ASP A 122 -2.57 -23.38 1.35
N ILE A 123 -2.07 -22.51 2.23
CA ILE A 123 -0.67 -22.51 2.66
C ILE A 123 -0.30 -23.88 3.24
N ALA A 124 -1.12 -24.43 4.13
CA ALA A 124 -0.89 -25.75 4.73
C ALA A 124 -0.93 -26.88 3.69
N ARG A 125 -1.82 -26.80 2.69
CA ARG A 125 -1.87 -27.72 1.55
C ARG A 125 -0.58 -27.63 0.73
N ILE A 126 -0.16 -26.43 0.34
CA ILE A 126 1.08 -26.19 -0.41
C ILE A 126 2.27 -26.78 0.36
N VAL A 127 2.34 -26.57 1.68
CA VAL A 127 3.40 -27.14 2.53
C VAL A 127 3.36 -28.67 2.56
N ARG A 128 2.18 -29.30 2.63
CA ARG A 128 2.03 -30.77 2.64
C ARG A 128 2.30 -31.43 1.30
N GLU A 129 1.83 -30.80 0.22
CA GLU A 129 1.98 -31.30 -1.15
C GLU A 129 3.37 -31.01 -1.73
N ARG A 130 4.15 -30.14 -1.07
CA ARG A 130 5.55 -29.92 -1.38
C ARG A 130 6.28 -31.27 -1.32
N PRO A 131 6.86 -31.76 -2.45
CA PRO A 131 7.58 -33.01 -2.45
C PRO A 131 8.71 -32.98 -1.42
N ALA A 132 8.78 -33.98 -0.54
CA ALA A 132 9.89 -34.13 0.41
C ALA A 132 11.24 -34.35 -0.31
N ASP A 133 11.15 -34.83 -1.55
CA ASP A 133 12.22 -35.15 -2.48
C ASP A 133 12.38 -34.07 -3.57
N GLY A 134 11.81 -32.88 -3.34
CA GLY A 134 12.15 -31.71 -4.14
C GLY A 134 13.66 -31.50 -4.09
N GLU A 135 14.29 -31.41 -5.26
CA GLU A 135 15.73 -31.15 -5.36
C GLU A 135 16.07 -29.98 -4.42
N GLU A 136 16.97 -30.21 -3.46
CA GLU A 136 17.49 -29.15 -2.61
C GLU A 136 18.23 -28.17 -3.53
N VAL A 137 17.51 -27.16 -4.02
CA VAL A 137 18.12 -26.09 -4.80
C VAL A 137 18.91 -25.24 -3.82
N PRO A 138 20.24 -25.15 -3.96
CA PRO A 138 21.05 -24.30 -3.11
C PRO A 138 20.49 -22.88 -3.12
N LEU A 139 20.44 -22.22 -1.96
CA LEU A 139 19.90 -20.87 -1.82
C LEU A 139 20.52 -19.90 -2.84
N ALA A 140 21.81 -20.05 -3.14
CA ALA A 140 22.53 -19.28 -4.14
C ALA A 140 21.99 -19.44 -5.58
N ASP A 141 21.57 -20.64 -5.97
CA ASP A 141 21.01 -20.90 -7.30
C ASP A 141 19.57 -20.40 -7.41
N LEU A 142 18.80 -20.46 -6.31
CA LEU A 142 17.47 -19.85 -6.22
C LEU A 142 17.58 -18.31 -6.29
N ALA A 143 18.48 -17.71 -5.52
CA ALA A 143 18.71 -16.28 -5.50
C ALA A 143 19.13 -15.76 -6.89
N ARG A 144 20.05 -16.46 -7.57
CA ARG A 144 20.45 -16.14 -8.95
C ARG A 144 19.28 -16.18 -9.93
N ARG A 145 18.35 -17.13 -9.78
CA ARG A 145 17.16 -17.25 -10.65
C ARG A 145 16.20 -16.06 -10.49
N PHE A 146 16.13 -15.49 -9.30
CA PHE A 146 15.30 -14.31 -9.01
C PHE A 146 16.07 -12.99 -9.05
N GLY A 147 17.36 -13.02 -9.43
CA GLY A 147 18.21 -11.82 -9.49
C GLY A 147 18.50 -11.21 -8.11
N ILE A 148 18.43 -12.01 -7.05
CA ILE A 148 18.74 -11.62 -5.67
C ILE A 148 20.24 -11.87 -5.43
N ASP A 149 20.96 -10.86 -4.98
CA ASP A 149 22.31 -11.03 -4.46
C ASP A 149 22.25 -11.36 -2.97
N LEU A 150 22.81 -12.51 -2.58
CA LEU A 150 22.82 -12.96 -1.18
C LEU A 150 23.92 -12.28 -0.36
N ASP A 151 24.93 -11.72 -1.00
CA ASP A 151 26.00 -11.00 -0.31
C ASP A 151 25.58 -9.54 0.04
N GLU A 152 24.44 -9.10 -0.47
CA GLU A 152 23.83 -7.77 -0.21
C GLU A 152 22.62 -7.81 0.75
N LEU A 153 22.25 -8.99 1.26
CA LEU A 153 21.17 -9.20 2.26
C LEU A 153 21.73 -9.25 3.70
#